data_AF-A0A7W3D3P6-F1
#
_entry.id   AF-A0A7W3D3P6-F1
#
_cell.length_a   1.000
_cell.length_b   1.000
_cell.length_c   1.000
_cell.angle_alpha   90.00
_cell.angle_beta   90.00
_cell.angle_gamma   90.00
#
_symmetry.space_group_name_H-M   'P 1'
#
loop_
_entity.id
_entity.type
_entity.pdbx_description
1 polymer ?
#
loop_
_entity_poly.entity_id
_entity_poly.type
_entity_poly.pdbx_seq_one_letter_code
_entity_poly.pdbx_strand_id
1 'polypeptide(L)'
;MSNKQSYVDAGMWPEHGTVVSADTYYIYGGTPPEGKILSADKNDNPVWVDAPKPTKEELIQAAEYERQRLLKLADATMLDWRTELMLGEISDANREKLSAWLAYKNDVKSVDVTTDPEHVSWPVPPEA
;
A
#
# COMPACT_ATOMS: atom_id res chain seq x y z
N MET A 1 29.91 12.63 -19.41
CA MET A 1 29.66 11.41 -20.22
C MET A 1 28.16 11.13 -20.18
N SER A 2 27.57 10.63 -21.27
CA SER A 2 26.11 10.39 -21.34
C SER A 2 25.77 9.02 -20.77
N ASN A 3 24.75 8.94 -19.91
CA ASN A 3 24.27 7.67 -19.33
C ASN A 3 23.38 6.87 -20.29
N LYS A 4 23.23 7.32 -21.54
CA LYS A 4 22.29 6.76 -22.53
C LYS A 4 22.35 5.24 -22.67
N GLN A 5 23.56 4.67 -22.78
CA GLN A 5 23.69 3.23 -23.02
C GLN A 5 23.09 2.40 -21.88
N SER A 6 23.33 2.77 -20.62
CA SER A 6 22.79 2.06 -19.45
C SER A 6 21.25 2.08 -19.40
N TYR A 7 20.63 3.18 -19.84
CA TYR A 7 19.17 3.29 -19.91
C TYR A 7 18.58 2.48 -21.07
N VAL A 8 19.28 2.42 -22.21
CA VAL A 8 18.90 1.58 -23.36
C VAL A 8 18.98 0.11 -22.98
N ASP A 9 20.07 -0.31 -22.34
CA ASP A 9 20.27 -1.70 -21.90
C ASP A 9 19.21 -2.13 -20.86
N ALA A 10 18.74 -1.19 -20.03
CA ALA A 10 17.67 -1.41 -19.06
C ALA A 10 16.25 -1.31 -19.64
N GLY A 11 16.10 -0.97 -20.94
CA GLY A 11 14.78 -0.73 -21.56
C GLY A 11 14.03 0.49 -21.00
N MET A 12 14.73 1.38 -20.30
CA MET A 12 14.18 2.58 -19.65
C MET A 12 14.52 3.87 -20.42
N TRP A 13 15.06 3.74 -21.63
CA TRP A 13 15.32 4.90 -22.47
C TRP A 13 13.99 5.50 -22.95
N PRO A 14 13.69 6.78 -22.64
CA PRO A 14 12.41 7.36 -22.99
C PRO A 14 12.31 7.65 -24.50
N GLU A 15 11.12 7.53 -25.07
CA GLU A 15 10.83 7.97 -26.45
C GLU A 15 11.02 9.48 -26.62
N HIS A 16 10.73 10.25 -25.57
CA HIS A 16 10.87 11.70 -25.52
C HIS A 16 11.65 12.12 -24.28
N GLY A 17 12.68 12.96 -24.44
CA GLY A 17 13.47 13.44 -23.30
C GLY A 17 14.29 14.67 -23.64
N THR A 18 14.56 15.47 -22.61
CA THR A 18 15.37 16.69 -22.70
C THR A 18 16.79 16.41 -22.27
N VAL A 19 17.77 16.90 -23.03
CA VAL A 19 19.18 16.83 -22.62
C VAL A 19 19.40 17.82 -21.48
N VAL A 20 19.75 17.30 -20.30
CA VAL A 20 20.05 18.10 -19.12
C VAL A 20 21.54 18.04 -18.78
N SER A 21 22.02 19.03 -18.03
CA SER A 21 23.41 19.03 -17.52
C SER A 21 23.63 17.91 -16.49
N ALA A 22 24.90 17.58 -16.21
CA ALA A 22 25.23 16.61 -15.18
C ALA A 22 24.72 17.04 -13.79
N ASP A 23 24.84 18.33 -13.46
CA ASP A 23 24.37 18.88 -12.18
C ASP A 23 22.84 18.76 -12.05
N THR A 24 22.11 19.07 -13.12
CA THR A 24 20.66 18.89 -13.19
C THR A 24 20.27 17.42 -13.00
N TYR A 25 20.99 16.49 -13.64
CA TYR A 25 20.78 15.06 -13.44
C TYR A 25 21.05 14.62 -12.00
N TYR A 26 22.09 15.14 -11.34
CA TYR A 26 22.34 14.82 -9.93
C TYR A 26 21.24 15.34 -8.99
N ILE A 27 20.65 16.51 -9.30
CA ILE A 27 19.56 17.09 -8.49
C ILE A 27 18.25 16.32 -8.67
N TYR A 28 17.91 15.94 -9.90
CA TYR A 28 16.58 15.41 -10.24
C TYR A 28 16.53 13.91 -10.54
N GLY A 29 17.68 13.28 -10.76
CA GLY A 29 17.80 11.82 -10.99
C GLY A 29 17.93 11.00 -9.72
N GLY A 30 17.90 11.65 -8.55
CA GLY A 30 17.91 11.01 -7.25
C GLY A 30 16.51 10.64 -6.74
N THR A 31 16.44 10.31 -5.44
CA THR A 31 15.16 10.05 -4.76
C THR A 31 14.32 11.33 -4.72
N PRO A 32 13.05 11.28 -5.17
CA PRO A 32 12.14 12.41 -5.06
C PRO A 32 11.96 12.89 -3.62
N PRO A 33 11.85 14.21 -3.37
CA PRO A 33 11.38 14.73 -2.09
C PRO A 33 9.99 14.16 -1.74
N GLU A 34 9.70 14.06 -0.44
CA GLU A 34 8.41 13.55 0.04
C GLU A 34 7.23 14.30 -0.58
N GLY A 35 6.27 13.54 -1.12
CA GLY A 35 5.07 14.09 -1.76
C GLY A 35 5.31 14.82 -3.09
N LYS A 36 6.50 14.70 -3.69
CA LYS A 36 6.80 15.31 -5.00
C LYS A 36 7.11 14.29 -6.07
N ILE A 37 6.78 14.64 -7.31
CA ILE A 37 7.14 13.90 -8.52
C ILE A 37 7.96 14.77 -9.45
N LEU A 38 8.77 14.12 -10.28
CA LEU A 38 9.53 14.81 -11.31
C LEU A 38 8.59 15.16 -12.47
N SER A 39 8.57 16.43 -12.86
CA SER A 39 7.84 16.92 -14.03
C SER A 39 8.71 17.88 -14.84
N ALA A 40 8.17 18.40 -15.94
CA ALA A 40 8.83 19.38 -16.80
C ALA A 40 8.13 20.74 -16.69
N ASP A 41 8.89 21.82 -16.61
CA ASP A 41 8.37 23.18 -16.70
C ASP A 41 8.05 23.57 -18.16
N LYS A 42 7.63 24.83 -18.39
CA LYS A 42 7.30 25.35 -19.73
C LYS A 42 8.47 25.37 -20.71
N ASN A 43 9.70 25.21 -20.22
CA ASN A 43 10.94 25.21 -21.00
C ASN A 43 11.59 23.81 -21.02
N ASP A 44 10.82 22.76 -20.72
CA ASP A 44 11.26 21.36 -20.66
C ASP A 44 12.36 21.07 -19.62
N ASN A 45 12.54 21.93 -18.62
CA ASN A 45 13.47 21.68 -17.52
C ASN A 45 12.82 20.83 -16.43
N PRO A 46 13.56 19.90 -15.82
CA PRO A 46 13.05 19.12 -14.70
C PRO A 46 12.75 20.01 -13.51
N VAL A 47 11.59 19.78 -12.90
CA VAL A 47 11.11 20.46 -11.70
C VAL A 47 10.35 19.47 -10.81
N TRP A 48 10.52 19.61 -9.50
CA TRP A 48 9.72 18.87 -8.52
C TRP A 48 8.36 19.53 -8.36
N VAL A 49 7.29 18.84 -8.75
CA VAL A 49 5.91 19.28 -8.53
C VAL A 49 5.26 18.43 -7.46
N ASP A 50 4.19 18.93 -6.84
CA ASP A 50 3.43 18.12 -5.89
C ASP A 50 2.83 16.90 -6.60
N ALA A 51 2.96 15.74 -5.96
CA ALA A 51 2.33 14.53 -6.42
C ALA A 51 0.82 14.78 -6.50
N PRO A 52 0.16 14.36 -7.59
CA PRO A 52 -1.29 14.44 -7.64
C PRO A 52 -1.86 13.67 -6.47
N LYS A 53 -2.92 14.22 -5.85
CA LYS A 53 -3.66 13.48 -4.84
C LYS A 53 -4.20 12.20 -5.48
N PRO A 54 -4.18 11.06 -4.75
CA PRO A 54 -4.81 9.85 -5.22
C PRO A 54 -6.27 10.09 -5.62
N THR A 55 -6.70 9.41 -6.67
CA THR A 55 -8.10 9.37 -7.07
C THR A 55 -8.94 8.62 -6.04
N LYS A 56 -10.26 8.82 -6.08
CA LYS A 56 -11.18 8.09 -5.20
C LYS A 56 -11.04 6.58 -5.38
N GLU A 57 -10.91 6.12 -6.63
CA GLU A 57 -10.73 4.72 -6.98
C GLU A 57 -9.42 4.14 -6.42
N GLU A 58 -8.32 4.88 -6.48
CA GLU A 58 -7.03 4.46 -5.90
C GLU A 58 -7.10 4.35 -4.37
N LEU A 59 -7.79 5.28 -3.71
CA LEU A 59 -8.00 5.23 -2.26
C LEU A 59 -8.87 4.03 -1.86
N ILE A 60 -9.94 3.75 -2.61
CA ILE A 60 -10.78 2.56 -2.42
C ILE A 60 -9.93 1.29 -2.56
N GLN A 61 -9.08 1.22 -3.59
CA GLN A 61 -8.23 0.06 -3.83
C GLN A 61 -7.20 -0.13 -2.71
N ALA A 62 -6.61 0.94 -2.19
CA ALA A 62 -5.71 0.89 -1.05
C ALA A 62 -6.42 0.42 0.23
N ALA A 63 -7.63 0.92 0.49
CA ALA A 63 -8.44 0.48 1.62
C ALA A 63 -8.85 -1.01 1.50
N GLU A 64 -9.20 -1.48 0.30
CA GLU A 64 -9.51 -2.90 0.08
C GLU A 64 -8.27 -3.79 0.28
N TYR A 65 -7.09 -3.33 -0.15
CA TYR A 65 -5.85 -4.05 0.12
C TYR A 65 -5.61 -4.22 1.62
N GLU A 66 -5.83 -3.14 2.39
CA GLU A 66 -5.71 -3.20 3.85
C GLU A 66 -6.76 -4.13 4.47
N ARG A 67 -8.01 -4.10 3.99
CA ARG A 67 -9.04 -5.08 4.40
C ARG A 67 -8.54 -6.51 4.23
N GLN A 68 -8.02 -6.84 3.05
CA GLN A 68 -7.51 -8.18 2.76
C GLN A 68 -6.31 -8.55 3.65
N ARG A 69 -5.43 -7.60 3.96
CA ARG A 69 -4.33 -7.80 4.90
C ARG A 69 -4.84 -8.16 6.30
N LEU A 70 -5.82 -7.41 6.82
CA LEU A 70 -6.41 -7.65 8.14
C LEU A 70 -7.18 -8.98 8.20
N LEU A 71 -7.88 -9.35 7.14
CA LEU A 71 -8.57 -10.64 7.06
C LEU A 71 -7.59 -11.82 7.07
N LYS A 72 -6.47 -11.70 6.34
CA LYS A 72 -5.39 -12.70 6.35
C LYS A 72 -4.73 -12.81 7.73
N LEU A 73 -4.49 -11.68 8.39
CA LEU A 73 -3.97 -11.66 9.76
C LEU A 73 -4.90 -12.43 10.71
N ALA A 74 -6.20 -12.11 10.70
CA ALA A 74 -7.18 -12.77 11.54
C ALA A 74 -7.24 -14.29 11.28
N ASP A 75 -7.20 -14.70 10.00
CA ASP A 75 -7.20 -16.12 9.64
C ASP A 75 -5.94 -16.86 10.09
N ALA A 76 -4.77 -16.21 10.02
CA ALA A 76 -3.52 -16.78 10.52
C ALA A 76 -3.54 -16.90 12.05
N THR A 77 -4.00 -15.89 12.78
CA THR A 77 -4.07 -15.90 14.24
C THR A 77 -5.00 -17.00 14.77
N MET A 78 -6.14 -17.21 14.12
CA MET A 78 -7.13 -18.22 14.54
C MET A 78 -6.79 -19.66 14.14
N LEU A 79 -5.70 -19.90 13.39
CA LEU A 79 -5.43 -21.18 12.73
C LEU A 79 -5.36 -22.35 13.73
N ASP A 80 -4.59 -22.17 14.81
CA ASP A 80 -4.38 -23.20 15.81
C ASP A 80 -5.68 -23.52 16.56
N TRP A 81 -6.41 -22.49 17.02
CA TRP A 81 -7.69 -22.68 17.72
C TRP A 81 -8.76 -23.32 16.85
N ARG A 82 -8.80 -23.01 15.55
CA ARG A 82 -9.71 -23.70 14.61
C ARG A 82 -9.35 -25.18 14.50
N THR A 83 -8.06 -25.50 14.50
CA THR A 83 -7.56 -26.88 14.48
C THR A 83 -7.92 -27.62 15.77
N GLU A 84 -7.66 -27.01 16.93
CA GLU A 84 -8.07 -27.53 18.24
C GLU A 84 -9.59 -27.76 18.33
N LEU A 85 -10.39 -26.82 17.80
CA LEU A 85 -11.86 -26.94 17.77
C LEU A 85 -12.30 -28.14 16.92
N MET A 86 -11.66 -28.35 15.76
CA MET A 86 -11.94 -29.49 14.88
C MET A 86 -11.57 -30.84 15.51
N LEU A 87 -10.50 -30.88 16.30
CA LEU A 87 -10.08 -32.07 17.05
C LEU A 87 -10.91 -32.30 18.32
N GLY A 88 -11.69 -31.30 18.75
CA GLY A 88 -12.45 -31.34 20.01
C GLY A 88 -11.59 -31.08 21.26
N GLU A 89 -10.39 -30.55 21.08
CA GLU A 89 -9.37 -30.35 22.13
C GLU A 89 -9.25 -28.89 22.60
N ILE A 90 -10.04 -27.99 22.02
CA ILE A 90 -9.97 -26.55 22.33
C ILE A 90 -10.30 -26.24 23.79
N SER A 91 -9.46 -25.44 24.42
CA SER A 91 -9.72 -24.90 25.78
C SER A 91 -10.79 -23.80 25.77
N ASP A 92 -11.42 -23.55 26.92
CA ASP A 92 -12.40 -22.45 27.04
C ASP A 92 -11.77 -21.08 26.71
N ALA A 93 -10.51 -20.85 27.14
CA ALA A 93 -9.78 -19.63 26.83
C ALA A 93 -9.55 -19.45 25.31
N ASN A 94 -9.13 -20.52 24.61
CA ASN A 94 -8.93 -20.46 23.16
C ASN A 94 -10.26 -20.31 22.41
N ARG A 95 -11.35 -20.87 22.94
CA ARG A 95 -12.71 -20.70 22.40
C ARG A 95 -13.18 -19.25 22.49
N GLU A 96 -12.93 -18.57 23.60
CA GLU A 96 -13.23 -17.14 23.76
C GLU A 96 -12.43 -16.29 22.77
N LYS A 97 -11.11 -16.54 22.66
CA LYS A 97 -10.26 -15.87 21.68
C LYS A 97 -10.74 -16.08 20.24
N LEU A 98 -11.06 -17.32 19.88
CA LEU A 98 -11.59 -17.66 18.56
C LEU A 98 -12.91 -16.91 18.26
N SER A 99 -13.80 -16.78 19.25
CA SER A 99 -15.05 -16.03 19.12
C SER A 99 -14.79 -14.52 18.90
N ALA A 100 -13.89 -13.93 19.70
CA ALA A 100 -13.52 -12.52 19.57
C ALA A 100 -12.89 -12.21 18.20
N TRP A 101 -11.97 -13.05 17.73
CA TRP A 101 -11.32 -12.89 16.43
C TRP A 101 -12.28 -13.11 15.25
N LEU A 102 -13.30 -13.96 15.39
CA LEU A 102 -14.38 -14.09 14.40
C LEU A 102 -15.25 -12.83 14.34
N ALA A 103 -15.58 -12.22 15.49
CA ALA A 103 -16.31 -10.96 15.54
C ALA A 103 -15.50 -9.84 14.85
N TYR A 104 -14.23 -9.68 15.22
CA TYR A 104 -13.30 -8.76 14.57
C TYR A 104 -13.25 -8.96 13.04
N LYS A 105 -13.15 -10.21 12.57
CA LYS A 105 -13.13 -10.50 11.12
C LYS A 105 -14.42 -10.05 10.43
N ASN A 106 -15.57 -10.17 11.09
CA ASN A 106 -16.85 -9.72 10.55
C ASN A 106 -16.94 -8.19 10.54
N ASP A 107 -16.43 -7.53 11.57
CA ASP A 107 -16.36 -6.07 11.63
C ASP A 107 -15.47 -5.51 10.52
N VAL A 108 -14.29 -6.10 10.27
CA VAL A 108 -13.40 -5.72 9.16
C VAL A 108 -14.12 -5.83 7.80
N LYS A 109 -14.96 -6.86 7.60
CA LYS A 109 -15.72 -7.04 6.36
C LYS A 109 -16.84 -6.01 6.19
N SER A 110 -17.39 -5.50 7.28
CA SER A 110 -18.55 -4.59 7.26
C SER A 110 -18.16 -3.11 7.12
N VAL A 111 -16.91 -2.75 7.43
CA VAL A 111 -16.37 -1.39 7.22
C VAL A 111 -16.62 -0.97 5.77
N ASP A 112 -17.31 0.14 5.52
CA ASP A 112 -17.44 0.68 4.17
C ASP A 112 -16.16 1.43 3.76
N VAL A 113 -15.63 1.10 2.59
CA VAL A 113 -14.42 1.70 2.02
C VAL A 113 -14.73 2.63 0.85
N THR A 114 -16.00 2.80 0.47
CA THR A 114 -16.40 3.49 -0.77
C THR A 114 -16.97 4.89 -0.55
N THR A 115 -17.60 5.14 0.60
CA THR A 115 -18.21 6.44 0.91
C THR A 115 -17.16 7.50 1.24
N ASP A 116 -16.23 7.19 2.14
CA ASP A 116 -15.13 8.07 2.55
C ASP A 116 -13.81 7.27 2.62
N PRO A 117 -13.17 7.00 1.46
CA PRO A 117 -11.98 6.17 1.39
C PRO A 117 -10.73 6.85 1.97
N GLU A 118 -10.75 8.16 2.24
CA GLU A 118 -9.64 8.89 2.86
C GLU A 118 -9.57 8.66 4.39
N HIS A 119 -10.70 8.35 5.03
CA HIS A 119 -10.82 8.27 6.49
C HIS A 119 -11.34 6.91 6.98
N VAL A 120 -10.94 5.83 6.32
CA VAL A 120 -11.35 4.47 6.71
C VAL A 120 -10.78 4.12 8.10
N SER A 121 -11.67 3.84 9.05
CA SER A 121 -11.31 3.38 10.39
C SER A 121 -11.50 1.86 10.48
N TRP A 122 -10.42 1.15 10.79
CA TRP A 122 -10.46 -0.29 11.02
C TRP A 122 -10.79 -0.62 12.48
N PRO A 123 -11.50 -1.74 12.74
CA PRO A 123 -11.69 -2.21 14.10
C PRO A 123 -10.33 -2.55 14.75
N VAL A 124 -10.30 -2.54 16.08
CA VAL A 124 -9.09 -2.89 16.84
C VAL A 124 -9.01 -4.41 16.97
N PRO A 125 -7.85 -5.03 16.66
CA PRO A 125 -7.69 -6.47 16.83
C PRO A 125 -7.78 -6.84 18.32
N PRO A 126 -8.48 -7.94 18.66
CA PRO A 126 -8.55 -8.44 20.03
C PRO A 126 -7.23 -9.08 20.44
N GLU A 127 -7.08 -9.37 21.73
CA GLU A 127 -5.89 -10.06 22.24
C GLU A 127 -5.81 -11.49 21.69
N ALA A 128 -4.59 -11.89 21.29
CA ALA A 128 -4.30 -13.23 20.79
C ALA A 128 -3.91 -14.19 21.92
#